data_AF-A0A358DCY6-F1
#
_entry.id   AF-A0A358DCY6-F1
#
_cell.length_a   1.000
_cell.length_b   1.000
_cell.length_c   1.000
_cell.angle_alpha   90.00
_cell.angle_beta   90.00
_cell.angle_gamma   90.00
#
_symmetry.space_group_name_H-M   'P 1'
#
loop_
_entity.id
_entity.type
_entity.pdbx_description
1 polymer ?
#
loop_
_entity_poly.entity_id
_entity_poly.type
_entity_poly.pdbx_seq_one_letter_code
_entity_poly.pdbx_strand_id
1 'polypeptide(L)'
;MGVLDEQALNDLERRDPDAALTLLAEMSGATDERLRRRARAIAGRIMLRAASRRGVPRPGVGRIGSMRWQPGVDIDVDESMDALLPAAIAGRALDAEDLRGPGWIRPATAVALVIDRSGSMGGERMATAAVAAAAV
;
A
#
# COMPACT_ATOMS: atom_id res chain seq x y z
N MET A 1 20.46 18.78 8.21
CA MET A 1 19.87 17.47 7.88
C MET A 1 19.03 17.04 9.06
N GLY A 2 17.73 16.88 8.89
CA GLY A 2 16.84 16.44 9.96
C GLY A 2 16.90 14.92 10.11
N VAL A 3 17.01 14.42 11.34
CA VAL A 3 16.98 12.98 11.63
C VAL A 3 15.73 12.69 12.44
N LEU A 4 14.95 11.74 11.96
CA LEU A 4 13.81 11.22 12.72
C LEU A 4 14.29 10.11 13.66
N ASP A 5 14.07 10.31 14.94
CA ASP A 5 14.21 9.25 15.95
C ASP A 5 12.92 8.43 16.00
N GLU A 6 12.99 7.19 15.52
CA GLU A 6 11.85 6.27 15.49
C GLU A 6 11.43 5.81 16.90
N GLN A 7 12.34 5.75 17.88
CA GLN A 7 11.98 5.38 19.25
C GLN A 7 11.18 6.49 19.92
N ALA A 8 11.65 7.73 19.81
CA ALA A 8 10.94 8.90 20.32
C ALA A 8 9.55 9.05 19.67
N LEU A 9 9.45 8.77 18.36
CA LEU A 9 8.17 8.79 17.65
C LEU A 9 7.24 7.67 18.12
N ASN A 10 7.72 6.45 18.33
CA ASN A 10 6.92 5.35 18.87
C ASN A 10 6.42 5.66 20.30
N ASP A 11 7.24 6.32 21.12
CA ASP A 11 6.83 6.78 22.45
C ASP A 11 5.76 7.86 22.38
N LEU A 12 5.86 8.77 21.41
CA LEU A 12 4.84 9.78 21.16
C LEU A 12 3.55 9.15 20.65
N GLU A 13 3.60 8.25 19.67
CA GLU A 13 2.42 7.53 19.13
C GLU A 13 1.65 6.81 20.24
N ARG A 14 2.36 6.16 21.18
CA ARG A 14 1.73 5.47 22.31
C ARG A 14 1.04 6.42 23.29
N ARG A 15 1.55 7.63 23.45
CA ARG A 15 1.08 8.62 24.44
C ARG A 15 -0.02 9.52 23.87
N ASP A 16 0.18 9.97 22.64
CA ASP A 16 -0.68 10.87 21.89
C ASP A 16 -0.54 10.58 20.37
N PRO A 17 -1.42 9.73 19.84
CA PRO A 17 -1.42 9.37 18.42
C PRO A 17 -1.64 10.56 17.50
N ASP A 18 -2.46 11.54 17.90
CA ASP A 18 -2.79 12.69 17.06
C ASP A 18 -1.57 13.60 16.94
N ALA A 19 -0.86 13.87 18.04
CA ALA A 19 0.38 14.63 18.01
C ALA A 19 1.48 13.95 17.18
N ALA A 20 1.58 12.61 17.24
CA ALA A 20 2.54 11.86 16.43
C ALA A 20 2.25 11.99 14.92
N LEU A 21 0.99 11.95 14.53
CA LEU A 21 0.58 12.08 13.14
C LEU A 21 0.71 13.52 12.64
N THR A 22 0.41 14.53 13.45
CA THR A 22 0.65 15.94 13.13
C THR A 22 2.13 16.20 12.86
N LEU A 23 3.02 15.68 13.73
CA LEU A 23 4.46 15.78 13.54
C LEU A 23 4.91 15.14 12.21
N LEU A 24 4.41 13.93 11.90
CA LEU A 24 4.69 13.27 10.62
C LEU A 24 4.17 14.05 9.41
N ALA A 25 3.05 14.76 9.56
CA ALA A 25 2.47 15.61 8.52
C ALA A 25 3.38 16.81 8.21
N GLU A 26 3.86 17.51 9.25
CA GLU A 26 4.81 18.62 9.09
C GLU A 26 6.10 18.17 8.41
N MET A 27 6.67 17.04 8.85
CA MET A 27 7.90 16.49 8.26
C MET A 27 7.70 16.01 6.81
N SER A 28 6.49 15.63 6.43
CA SER A 28 6.14 15.26 5.07
C SER A 28 6.10 16.47 4.10
N GLY A 29 6.10 17.70 4.65
CA GLY A 29 6.27 18.96 3.92
C GLY A 29 7.68 19.54 3.99
N ALA A 30 8.60 18.93 4.75
CA ALA A 30 9.96 19.47 4.92
C ALA A 30 10.75 19.52 3.60
N THR A 31 11.64 20.51 3.48
CA THR A 31 12.50 20.71 2.30
C THR A 31 13.50 19.57 2.09
N ASP A 32 13.91 18.90 3.18
CA ASP A 32 14.80 17.74 3.14
C ASP A 32 14.07 16.51 2.55
N GLU A 33 14.39 16.16 1.32
CA GLU A 33 13.77 15.05 0.58
C GLU A 33 13.96 13.68 1.25
N ARG A 34 15.06 13.48 1.98
CA ARG A 34 15.30 12.21 2.67
C ARG A 34 14.41 12.12 3.90
N LEU A 35 14.31 13.20 4.68
CA LEU A 35 13.41 13.28 5.83
C LEU A 35 11.95 13.11 5.39
N ARG A 36 11.54 13.82 4.34
CA ARG A 36 10.19 13.78 3.78
C ARG A 36 9.77 12.37 3.35
N ARG A 37 10.63 11.66 2.61
CA ARG A 37 10.36 10.26 2.22
C ARG A 37 10.23 9.34 3.43
N ARG A 38 11.09 9.52 4.44
CA ARG A 38 11.06 8.69 5.66
C ARG A 38 9.79 8.93 6.48
N ALA A 39 9.37 10.20 6.62
CA ALA A 39 8.13 10.56 7.30
C ALA A 39 6.90 9.92 6.63
N ARG A 40 6.80 10.02 5.30
CA ARG A 40 5.72 9.38 4.52
C ARG A 40 5.69 7.86 4.68
N ALA A 41 6.85 7.20 4.61
CA ALA A 41 6.94 5.75 4.77
C ALA A 41 6.52 5.28 6.18
N ILE A 42 6.78 6.08 7.21
CA ILE A 42 6.37 5.77 8.58
C ILE A 42 4.87 6.02 8.78
N ALA A 43 4.35 7.15 8.29
CA ALA A 43 2.91 7.45 8.33
C ALA A 43 2.09 6.35 7.65
N GLY A 44 2.51 5.90 6.45
CA GLY A 44 1.84 4.81 5.74
C GLY A 44 1.84 3.49 6.53
N ARG A 45 2.97 3.12 7.14
CA ARG A 45 3.06 1.91 7.99
C ARG A 45 2.14 1.98 9.21
N ILE A 46 2.08 3.13 9.89
CA ILE A 46 1.21 3.34 11.05
C ILE A 46 -0.26 3.20 10.63
N MET A 47 -0.65 3.81 9.51
CA MET A 47 -2.01 3.74 8.97
C MET A 47 -2.41 2.33 8.58
N LEU A 48 -1.56 1.61 7.85
CA LEU A 48 -1.80 0.21 7.50
C LEU A 48 -1.93 -0.65 8.75
N ARG A 49 -1.07 -0.48 9.75
CA ARG A 49 -1.15 -1.21 11.02
C ARG A 49 -2.45 -0.90 11.77
N ALA A 50 -2.91 0.36 11.77
CA ALA A 50 -4.17 0.75 12.39
C ALA A 50 -5.37 0.12 11.65
N ALA A 51 -5.35 0.11 10.32
CA ALA A 51 -6.37 -0.53 9.48
C ALA A 51 -6.40 -2.06 9.67
N SER A 52 -5.25 -2.71 9.74
CA SER A 52 -5.13 -4.17 9.91
C SER A 52 -5.57 -4.68 11.29
N ARG A 53 -5.68 -3.81 12.31
CA ARG A 53 -6.14 -4.21 13.65
C ARG A 53 -7.65 -4.49 13.71
N ARG A 54 -8.43 -4.09 12.70
CA ARG A 54 -9.90 -4.28 12.69
C ARG A 54 -10.31 -5.53 11.93
N GLY A 55 -10.26 -6.67 12.63
CA GLY A 55 -11.03 -7.87 12.29
C GLY A 55 -10.29 -8.97 11.52
N VAL A 56 -10.91 -10.16 11.50
CA VAL A 56 -10.46 -11.31 10.73
C VAL A 56 -10.44 -10.94 9.24
N PRO A 57 -9.36 -11.22 8.48
CA PRO A 57 -9.34 -10.98 7.05
C PRO A 57 -10.52 -11.70 6.40
N ARG A 58 -11.47 -10.93 5.88
CA ARG A 58 -12.56 -11.46 5.07
C ARG A 58 -12.09 -11.38 3.62
N PRO A 59 -12.21 -12.45 2.82
CA PRO A 59 -11.92 -12.36 1.40
C PRO A 59 -12.76 -11.21 0.81
N GLY A 60 -12.09 -10.24 0.19
CA GLY A 60 -12.78 -9.15 -0.51
C GLY A 60 -13.67 -9.68 -1.64
N VAL A 61 -14.49 -8.78 -2.20
CA VAL A 61 -15.25 -9.10 -3.41
C VAL A 61 -14.27 -9.51 -4.49
N GLY A 62 -14.46 -10.72 -5.04
CA GLY A 62 -13.61 -11.22 -6.11
C GLY A 62 -13.74 -10.36 -7.35
N ARG A 63 -12.62 -10.08 -8.02
CA ARG A 63 -12.59 -9.55 -9.37
C ARG A 63 -11.82 -10.49 -10.27
N ILE A 64 -12.18 -10.54 -11.55
CA ILE A 64 -11.34 -11.19 -12.55
C ILE A 64 -10.12 -10.30 -12.77
N GLY A 65 -8.94 -10.89 -12.70
CA GLY A 65 -7.69 -10.23 -13.05
C GLY A 65 -6.67 -11.25 -13.50
N SER A 66 -5.52 -10.78 -13.94
CA SER A 66 -4.44 -11.66 -14.35
C SER A 66 -3.77 -12.31 -13.15
N MET A 67 -3.52 -13.61 -13.29
CA MET A 67 -2.76 -14.39 -12.34
C MET A 67 -1.86 -15.37 -13.08
N ARG A 68 -1.02 -16.07 -12.31
CA ARG A 68 -0.28 -17.21 -12.84
C ARG A 68 -1.24 -18.21 -13.47
N TRP A 69 -0.91 -18.68 -14.66
CA TRP A 69 -1.72 -19.63 -15.40
C TRP A 69 -1.92 -20.93 -14.59
N GLN A 70 -3.10 -21.50 -14.70
CA GLN A 70 -3.45 -22.78 -14.07
C GLN A 70 -4.13 -23.68 -15.10
N PRO A 71 -3.99 -25.01 -14.99
CA PRO A 71 -4.71 -25.92 -15.89
C PRO A 71 -6.22 -25.64 -15.89
N GLY A 72 -6.79 -25.48 -17.09
CA GLY A 72 -8.22 -25.23 -17.28
C GLY A 72 -8.62 -23.76 -17.45
N VAL A 73 -7.66 -22.83 -17.53
CA VAL A 73 -7.90 -21.44 -17.94
C VAL A 73 -7.13 -21.11 -19.21
N ASP A 74 -7.58 -20.09 -19.95
CA ASP A 74 -6.88 -19.61 -21.13
C ASP A 74 -5.57 -18.90 -20.77
N ILE A 75 -4.63 -18.84 -21.71
CA ILE A 75 -3.37 -18.10 -21.54
C ILE A 75 -3.58 -16.66 -21.99
N ASP A 76 -3.15 -15.71 -21.16
CA ASP A 76 -2.98 -14.32 -21.55
C ASP A 76 -1.64 -14.19 -22.30
N VAL A 77 -1.71 -14.13 -23.63
CA VAL A 77 -0.52 -14.09 -24.48
C VAL A 77 0.26 -12.81 -24.25
N ASP A 78 -0.42 -11.68 -24.13
CA ASP A 78 0.20 -10.36 -24.01
C ASP A 78 1.03 -10.27 -22.74
N GLU A 79 0.49 -10.71 -21.61
CA GLU A 79 1.20 -10.68 -20.32
C GLU A 79 2.22 -11.82 -20.17
N SER A 80 2.14 -12.84 -21.02
CA SER A 80 3.12 -13.95 -21.07
C SER A 80 4.25 -13.71 -22.07
N MET A 81 4.24 -12.60 -22.83
CA MET A 81 5.20 -12.35 -23.92
C MET A 81 6.67 -12.42 -23.47
N ASP A 82 6.97 -11.95 -22.27
CA ASP A 82 8.33 -11.96 -21.69
C ASP A 82 8.86 -13.39 -21.50
N ALA A 83 7.97 -14.37 -21.31
CA ALA A 83 8.32 -15.79 -21.22
C ALA A 83 8.28 -16.47 -22.60
N LEU A 84 7.25 -16.18 -23.39
CA LEU A 84 7.00 -16.78 -24.70
C LEU A 84 8.10 -16.48 -25.71
N LEU A 85 8.52 -15.22 -25.82
CA LEU A 85 9.46 -14.79 -26.86
C LEU A 85 10.86 -15.41 -26.70
N PRO A 86 11.51 -15.37 -25.52
CA PRO A 86 12.80 -16.02 -25.32
C PRO A 86 12.71 -17.53 -25.49
N ALA A 87 11.60 -18.15 -25.06
CA ALA A 87 11.43 -19.59 -25.17
C ALA A 87 11.31 -20.05 -26.64
N ALA A 88 10.55 -19.31 -27.44
CA ALA A 88 10.40 -19.55 -28.87
C ALA A 88 11.73 -19.39 -29.62
N ILE A 89 12.50 -18.33 -29.32
CA ILE A 89 13.80 -18.08 -29.95
C ILE A 89 14.81 -19.18 -29.60
N ALA A 90 14.84 -19.60 -28.33
CA ALA A 90 15.78 -20.61 -27.85
C ALA A 90 15.32 -22.05 -28.13
N GLY A 91 14.11 -22.25 -28.67
CA GLY A 91 13.52 -23.58 -28.87
C GLY A 91 13.37 -24.39 -27.59
N ARG A 92 13.17 -23.72 -26.44
CA ARG A 92 13.06 -24.36 -25.12
C ARG A 92 11.61 -24.52 -24.70
N ALA A 93 11.36 -25.50 -23.85
CA ALA A 93 10.05 -25.65 -23.20
C ALA A 93 9.74 -24.43 -22.31
N LEU A 94 8.46 -24.09 -22.23
CA LEU A 94 7.93 -23.07 -21.33
C LEU A 94 7.63 -23.67 -19.96
N ASP A 95 7.96 -22.94 -18.91
CA ASP A 95 7.45 -23.24 -17.58
C ASP A 95 6.04 -22.64 -17.45
N ALA A 96 5.08 -23.45 -17.02
CA ALA A 96 3.70 -23.01 -16.78
C ALA A 96 3.64 -21.88 -15.73
N GLU A 97 4.61 -21.87 -14.84
CA GLU A 97 4.80 -20.86 -13.81
C GLU A 97 5.11 -19.46 -14.38
N ASP A 98 5.64 -19.38 -15.60
CA ASP A 98 5.97 -18.12 -16.27
C ASP A 98 4.80 -17.59 -17.13
N LEU A 99 3.73 -18.38 -17.27
CA LEU A 99 2.54 -18.00 -18.03
C LEU A 99 1.51 -17.30 -17.13
N ARG A 100 0.73 -16.43 -17.76
CA ARG A 100 -0.38 -15.71 -17.15
C ARG A 100 -1.71 -16.12 -17.76
N GLY A 101 -2.78 -15.95 -17.01
CA GLY A 101 -4.15 -16.23 -17.43
C GLY A 101 -5.17 -15.57 -16.49
N PRO A 102 -6.44 -15.48 -16.90
CA PRO A 102 -7.47 -14.85 -16.10
C PRO A 102 -7.83 -15.72 -14.89
N GLY A 103 -8.06 -15.08 -13.75
CA GLY A 103 -8.60 -15.78 -12.58
C GLY A 103 -9.22 -14.85 -11.54
N TRP A 104 -9.95 -15.46 -10.61
CA TRP A 104 -10.62 -14.74 -9.53
C TRP A 104 -9.63 -14.33 -8.45
N ILE A 105 -9.29 -13.04 -8.41
CA ILE A 105 -8.48 -12.44 -7.36
C ILE A 105 -9.42 -11.93 -6.27
N ARG A 106 -9.23 -12.40 -5.04
CA ARG A 106 -9.90 -11.87 -3.84
C ARG A 106 -8.85 -11.19 -2.97
N PRO A 107 -8.67 -9.86 -3.05
CA PRO A 107 -7.78 -9.15 -2.16
C PRO A 107 -8.22 -9.40 -0.71
N ALA A 108 -7.30 -9.83 0.15
CA ALA A 108 -7.60 -10.11 1.56
C ALA A 108 -7.92 -8.83 2.36
N THR A 109 -7.57 -7.67 1.81
CA THR A 109 -7.71 -6.37 2.46
C THR A 109 -8.12 -5.31 1.44
N ALA A 110 -9.12 -4.52 1.78
CA ALA A 110 -9.42 -3.26 1.12
C ALA A 110 -9.40 -2.16 2.20
N VAL A 111 -8.76 -1.03 1.93
CA VAL A 111 -8.70 0.11 2.84
C VAL A 111 -9.55 1.23 2.24
N ALA A 112 -10.55 1.69 2.98
CA ALA A 112 -11.33 2.88 2.65
C ALA A 112 -11.07 3.93 3.72
N LEU A 113 -10.64 5.12 3.30
CA LEU A 113 -10.46 6.26 4.19
C LEU A 113 -11.65 7.22 4.02
N VAL A 114 -12.36 7.47 5.11
CA VAL A 114 -13.43 8.47 5.17
C VAL A 114 -12.92 9.65 6.00
N ILE A 115 -12.89 10.83 5.39
CA ILE A 115 -12.47 12.06 6.04
C ILE A 115 -13.72 12.91 6.27
N ASP A 116 -14.07 13.15 7.54
CA ASP A 116 -15.12 14.12 7.88
C ASP A 116 -14.57 15.55 7.71
N ARG A 117 -15.33 16.39 6.99
CA ARG A 117 -15.03 17.80 6.73
C ARG A 117 -15.84 18.76 7.62
N SER A 118 -16.54 18.25 8.64
CA SER A 118 -17.29 19.08 9.58
C SER A 118 -16.40 20.11 10.29
N GLY A 119 -16.98 21.23 10.74
CA GLY A 119 -16.23 22.33 11.37
C GLY A 119 -15.41 21.94 12.59
N SER A 120 -15.67 20.77 13.20
CA SER A 120 -14.91 20.21 14.33
C SER A 120 -13.54 19.60 13.92
N MET A 121 -13.39 19.26 12.64
CA MET A 121 -12.21 18.65 12.03
C MET A 121 -11.21 19.67 11.46
N GLY A 122 -11.46 20.98 11.57
CA GLY A 122 -10.58 22.02 11.03
C GLY A 122 -9.18 22.06 11.68
N GLY A 123 -8.20 22.59 10.94
CA GLY A 123 -6.83 22.80 11.43
C GLY A 123 -5.94 21.56 11.33
N GLU A 124 -5.15 21.31 12.38
CA GLU A 124 -4.18 20.19 12.46
C GLU A 124 -4.81 18.81 12.18
N ARG A 125 -6.03 18.57 12.66
CA ARG A 125 -6.73 17.29 12.49
C ARG A 125 -7.03 16.96 11.03
N MET A 126 -7.33 17.97 10.20
CA MET A 126 -7.56 17.79 8.76
C MET A 126 -6.24 17.56 8.00
N ALA A 127 -5.16 18.24 8.40
CA ALA A 127 -3.83 18.02 7.84
C ALA A 127 -3.34 16.59 8.14
N THR A 128 -3.55 16.11 9.37
CA THR A 128 -3.30 14.73 9.79
C THR A 128 -4.11 13.72 8.99
N ALA A 129 -5.41 13.96 8.79
CA ALA A 129 -6.25 13.09 7.95
C ALA A 129 -5.83 13.08 6.47
N ALA A 130 -5.38 14.22 5.93
CA ALA A 130 -4.90 14.32 4.55
C ALA A 130 -3.54 13.62 4.35
N VAL A 131 -2.63 13.69 5.32
CA VAL A 131 -1.35 12.97 5.28
C VAL A 131 -1.55 11.47 5.48
N ALA A 132 -2.50 11.08 6.34
CA ALA A 132 -2.96 9.71 6.46
C ALA A 132 -3.48 9.16 5.12
N ALA A 133 -4.25 9.97 4.38
CA ALA A 133 -4.77 9.64 3.05
C ALA A 133 -3.67 9.50 2.00
N ALA A 134 -2.73 10.44 1.96
CA ALA A 134 -1.69 10.51 0.94
C ALA A 134 -0.58 9.46 1.12
N ALA A 135 -0.54 8.78 2.27
CA ALA A 135 0.45 7.76 2.58
C ALA A 135 -0.01 6.31 2.29
N VAL A 136 -1.25 6.11 1.82
CA VAL A 136 -1.85 4.81 1.48
C VAL A 136 -2.15 4.72 0.00
#